data_AF-A0A7C5XWS3-F1
#
_entry.id   AF-A0A7C5XWS3-F1
#
_cell.length_a   1.000
_cell.length_b   1.000
_cell.length_c   1.000
_cell.angle_alpha   90.00
_cell.angle_beta   90.00
_cell.angle_gamma   90.00
#
_symmetry.space_group_name_H-M   'P 1'
#
loop_
_entity.id
_entity.type
_entity.pdbx_description
1 polymer ?
#
loop_
_entity_poly.entity_id
_entity_poly.type
_entity_poly.pdbx_seq_one_letter_code
_entity_poly.pdbx_strand_id
1 'polypeptide(L)' 'MSDEVSARLKRLAEAEGTSVTRTARRLLEEALGMKPRPRGRHREELEAFFGVWSQEEAEAFRRAAADFDQVDDQDWR' A
#
# COMPACT_ATOMS: atom_id res chain seq x y z
N MET A 1 12.77 -4.51 21.15
CA MET A 1 11.61 -5.41 21.26
C MET A 1 12.13 -6.84 21.32
N SER A 2 11.52 -7.72 22.12
CA SER A 2 11.88 -9.15 22.10
C SER A 2 11.60 -9.76 20.72
N ASP A 3 12.45 -10.68 20.27
CA ASP A 3 12.29 -11.37 18.98
C ASP A 3 10.97 -12.13 18.89
N GLU A 4 10.48 -12.66 20.01
CA GLU A 4 9.19 -13.34 20.12
C GLU A 4 8.02 -12.39 19.79
N VAL A 5 8.07 -11.16 20.32
CA VAL A 5 7.06 -10.13 20.08
C VAL A 5 7.07 -9.73 18.60
N SER A 6 8.25 -9.60 18.01
CA SER A 6 8.41 -9.28 16.59
C SER A 6 7.87 -10.39 15.70
N ALA A 7 8.15 -11.66 16.01
CA ALA A 7 7.63 -12.82 15.27
C ALA A 7 6.11 -12.94 15.38
N ARG A 8 5.54 -12.66 16.55
CA ARG A 8 4.08 -12.68 16.75
C ARG A 8 3.40 -11.55 15.98
N LEU A 9 4.01 -10.37 15.96
CA LEU A 9 3.48 -9.22 15.23
C LEU A 9 3.53 -9.44 13.71
N LYS A 10 4.59 -10.06 13.17
CA LYS A 10 4.68 -10.42 11.75
C LYS A 10 3.59 -11.39 11.32
N ARG A 11 3.38 -12.48 12.07
CA ARG A 11 2.31 -13.45 11.80
C ARG A 11 0.92 -12.80 11.83
N LEU A 12 0.70 -11.87 12.75
CA LEU A 12 -0.57 -11.14 12.84
C LEU A 12 -0.76 -10.19 11.65
N ALA A 13 0.30 -9.49 11.24
CA ALA A 13 0.28 -8.61 10.08
C ALA A 13 -0.05 -9.39 8.79
N GLU A 14 0.58 -10.56 8.60
CA GLU A 14 0.30 -11.47 7.49
C GLU A 14 -1.16 -11.96 7.50
N ALA A 15 -1.66 -12.44 8.64
CA ALA A 15 -3.04 -12.92 8.78
C ALA A 15 -4.08 -11.82 8.50
N GLU A 16 -3.76 -10.57 8.83
CA GLU A 16 -4.63 -9.40 8.59
C GLU A 16 -4.44 -8.77 7.20
N GLY A 17 -3.46 -9.22 6.39
CA GLY A 17 -3.11 -8.57 5.13
C GLY A 17 -2.66 -7.11 5.32
N THR A 18 -2.00 -6.82 6.44
CA THR A 18 -1.53 -5.47 6.79
C THR A 18 -0.01 -5.44 6.96
N SER A 19 0.58 -4.25 6.97
CA SER A 19 2.00 -4.12 7.31
C SER A 19 2.20 -4.21 8.83
N VAL A 20 3.36 -4.72 9.25
CA VAL A 20 3.78 -4.82 10.66
C VAL A 20 3.56 -3.50 11.41
N THR A 21 3.94 -2.38 10.80
CA THR A 21 3.76 -1.03 11.36
C THR A 21 2.28 -0.67 11.53
N ARG A 22 1.43 -1.06 10.59
CA ARG A 22 -0.02 -0.82 10.66
C ARG A 22 -0.65 -1.64 11.78
N THR A 23 -0.27 -2.91 11.91
CA THR A 23 -0.71 -3.80 12.98
C THR A 23 -0.27 -3.29 14.35
N ALA A 24 1.00 -2.91 14.50
CA ALA A 24 1.53 -2.35 15.75
C ALA A 24 0.77 -1.10 16.18
N ARG A 25 0.55 -0.18 15.24
CA ARG A 25 -0.19 1.06 15.53
C ARG A 25 -1.63 0.78 15.94
N ARG A 26 -2.33 -0.12 15.23
CA ARG A 26 -3.70 -0.54 15.58
C ARG A 26 -3.76 -1.09 17.00
N LEU A 27 -2.85 -2.00 17.36
CA LEU A 27 -2.79 -2.60 18.69
C LEU A 27 -2.52 -1.57 19.79
N LEU A 28 -1.65 -0.60 19.53
CA LEU A 28 -1.38 0.50 20.45
C LEU A 28 -2.59 1.42 20.59
N GLU A 29 -3.26 1.78 19.50
CA GLU A 29 -4.49 2.57 19.51
C GLU A 29 -5.59 1.86 20.33
N GLU A 30 -5.78 0.56 20.13
CA GLU A 30 -6.73 -0.26 20.89
C GLU A 30 -6.39 -0.35 22.38
N ALA A 31 -5.12 -0.63 22.72
CA ALA A 31 -4.68 -0.75 24.11
C ALA A 31 -4.79 0.58 24.88
N LEU A 32 -4.63 1.70 24.19
CA LEU A 32 -4.73 3.04 24.77
C LEU A 32 -6.16 3.61 24.70
N GLY A 33 -7.14 2.87 24.19
CA GLY A 33 -8.52 3.32 24.03
C GLY A 33 -8.67 4.50 23.05
N MET A 34 -7.68 4.69 22.16
CA MET A 34 -7.72 5.72 21.14
C MET A 34 -8.65 5.29 20.02
N LYS A 35 -9.56 6.19 19.61
CA LYS A 35 -10.35 5.95 18.41
C LYS A 35 -9.41 5.84 17.20
N PRO A 36 -9.54 4.80 16.35
CA PRO A 36 -8.75 4.71 15.14
C PRO A 36 -8.91 6.00 14.35
N ARG A 37 -7.80 6.63 13.97
CA ARG A 37 -7.86 7.81 13.10
C ARG A 37 -8.60 7.38 11.83
N PRO A 38 -9.69 8.06 11.42
CA PRO A 38 -10.37 7.71 10.18
C PRO A 38 -9.32 7.70 9.08
N ARG A 39 -9.20 6.57 8.37
CA ARG A 39 -8.32 6.48 7.21
C ARG A 39 -8.68 7.65 6.31
N GLY A 40 -7.68 8.44 5.91
CA GLY A 40 -7.88 9.50 4.93
C GLY A 40 -8.58 8.87 3.73
N ARG A 41 -9.85 9.20 3.55
CA ARG A 41 -10.55 8.92 2.30
C ARG A 41 -10.01 9.96 1.33
N HIS A 42 -8.79 9.73 0.84
CA HIS A 42 -8.18 10.54 -0.21
C HIS A 42 -8.92 10.39 -1.55
N ARG A 43 -10.04 9.65 -1.57
CA ARG A 43 -10.89 9.51 -2.74
C ARG A 43 -11.33 10.88 -3.25
N GLU A 44 -11.81 11.75 -2.37
CA GLU A 44 -12.26 13.11 -2.74
C GLU A 44 -11.09 13.95 -3.32
N GLU A 45 -9.90 13.83 -2.72
CA GLU A 45 -8.69 14.52 -3.21
C GLU A 45 -8.21 13.98 -4.57
N LEU A 46 -8.48 12.70 -4.84
CA LEU A 46 -8.07 12.04 -6.08
C LEU A 46 -9.16 12.06 -7.15
N GLU A 47 -10.40 12.47 -6.83
CA GLU A 47 -11.55 12.45 -7.74
C GLU A 47 -11.27 13.21 -9.04
N ALA A 48 -10.52 14.32 -8.94
CA ALA A 48 -10.11 15.14 -10.08
C ALA A 48 -9.21 14.41 -11.09
N PHE A 49 -8.59 13.27 -10.73
CA PHE A 49 -7.69 12.53 -11.60
C PHE A 49 -8.34 11.31 -12.27
N PHE A 50 -9.59 10.97 -11.94
CA PHE A 50 -10.27 9.83 -12.56
C PHE A 50 -10.84 10.20 -13.94
N GLY A 51 -10.49 9.41 -14.96
CA GLY A 51 -11.07 9.56 -16.30
C GLY A 51 -10.62 10.81 -17.06
N VAL A 52 -9.50 11.43 -16.67
CA VAL A 52 -8.99 12.67 -17.30
C VAL A 52 -8.39 12.41 -18.67
N TRP A 53 -7.89 11.20 -18.92
CA TRP A 53 -7.24 10.86 -20.18
C TRP A 53 -8.26 10.41 -21.21
N SER A 54 -8.12 10.96 -22.41
CA SER A 54 -8.67 10.39 -23.64
C SER A 54 -8.07 9.01 -23.91
N GLN A 55 -8.74 8.27 -24.79
CA GLN A 55 -8.25 6.94 -25.19
C GLN A 55 -6.89 7.06 -25.90
N GLU A 56 -6.71 8.09 -26.72
CA GLU A 56 -5.48 8.37 -27.44
C GLU A 56 -4.31 8.67 -26.50
N GLU A 57 -4.53 9.50 -25.46
CA GLU A 57 -3.52 9.80 -24.44
C GLU A 57 -3.13 8.55 -23.66
N ALA A 58 -4.10 7.72 -23.28
CA ALA A 58 -3.85 6.47 -22.58
C ALA A 58 -3.04 5.48 -23.42
N GLU A 59 -3.33 5.35 -24.71
CA GLU A 59 -2.56 4.51 -25.61
C GLU A 59 -1.14 5.04 -25.88
N ALA A 60 -0.98 6.36 -26.03
CA ALA A 60 0.32 6.98 -26.18
C ALA A 60 1.22 6.75 -24.96
N PHE A 61 0.66 6.90 -23.75
CA PHE A 61 1.37 6.61 -22.52
C PHE A 61 1.78 5.13 -22.41
N ARG A 62 0.85 4.20 -22.68
CA ARG A 62 1.18 2.76 -22.65
C ARG A 62 2.29 2.39 -23.62
N ARG A 63 2.28 2.94 -24.84
CA ARG A 63 3.37 2.73 -25.82
C ARG A 63 4.71 3.25 -25.30
N ALA A 64 4.72 4.43 -24.68
CA ALA A 64 5.94 5.03 -24.13
C ALA A 64 6.47 4.29 -22.89
N ALA A 65 5.58 3.65 -22.12
CA ALA A 65 5.92 2.91 -20.91
C ALA A 65 6.18 1.41 -21.15
N ALA A 66 6.08 0.92 -22.39
CA ALA A 66 6.12 -0.51 -22.70
C ALA A 66 7.40 -1.21 -22.23
N ASP A 67 8.53 -0.50 -22.18
CA ASP A 67 9.81 -1.05 -21.72
C ASP A 67 9.78 -1.41 -20.23
N PHE A 68 8.95 -0.73 -19.41
CA PHE A 68 8.81 -1.00 -17.98
C PHE A 68 7.92 -2.21 -17.66
N ASP A 69 7.18 -2.73 -18.63
CA ASP A 69 6.36 -3.93 -18.46
C ASP A 69 7.20 -5.22 -18.56
N GLN A 70 8.47 -5.11 -18.98
CA GLN A 70 9.39 -6.24 -19.03
C GLN A 70 10.15 -6.35 -17.70
N VAL A 71 10.14 -7.55 -17.12
CA VAL A 71 10.99 -7.89 -15.99
C VAL A 71 12.28 -8.47 -16.54
N ASP A 72 13.41 -7.78 -16.34
CA ASP A 72 14.74 -8.33 -16.62
C ASP A 72 15.21 -9.16 -15.42
N ASP A 73 15.38 -10.47 -15.63
CA ASP A 73 15.88 -11.40 -14.62
C ASP A 73 17.30 -11.04 -14.12
N GLN A 74 18.08 -10.24 -14.87
CA GLN A 74 19.38 -9.76 -14.43
C GLN A 74 19.30 -8.69 -13.34
N ASP A 75 18.21 -7.92 -13.26
CA ASP A 75 18.03 -6.88 -12.23
C ASP A 75 17.86 -7.46 -10.81
N TRP A 76 17.57 -8.76 -10.71
CA TRP A 76 17.30 -9.46 -9.45
C TRP A 76 18.42 -10.42 -9.01
N ARG A 77 19.59 -10.38 -9.66
CA ARG A 77 20.80 -11.14 -9.27
C ARG A 77 21.74 -10.31 -8.40
#